data_AF-A0A937A2F8-F1
#
_entry.id   AF-A0A937A2F8-F1
#
_cell.length_a   1.000
_cell.length_b   1.000
_cell.length_c   1.000
_cell.angle_alpha   90.00
_cell.angle_beta   90.00
_cell.angle_gamma   90.00
#
_symmetry.space_group_name_H-M   'P 1'
#
loop_
_entity.id
_entity.type
_entity.pdbx_description
1 polymer ?
#
loop_
_entity_poly.entity_id
_entity_poly.type
_entity_poly.pdbx_seq_one_letter_code
_entity_poly.pdbx_strand_id
1 'polypeptide(L)' 'MNRPLLIFIMLVFTCTTTFIHAQQDAQYTQYMYNTISVNPAYAGSRGVMSIMGLHRSQWVGLDGAPR' A
#
# COMPACT_ATOMS: atom_id res chain seq x y z
N MET A 1 -20.29 34.08 8.46
CA MET A 1 -20.96 32.89 7.89
C MET A 1 -22.03 32.42 8.86
N ASN A 2 -23.26 32.17 8.40
CA ASN A 2 -24.36 31.82 9.29
C ASN A 2 -24.11 30.43 9.90
N ARG A 3 -24.14 30.32 11.23
CA ARG A 3 -23.95 29.04 11.97
C ARG A 3 -24.73 27.85 11.40
N PRO A 4 -26.02 27.95 11.03
CA PRO A 4 -26.76 26.81 10.48
C PRO A 4 -26.25 26.38 9.09
N LEU A 5 -25.79 27.33 8.28
CA LEU A 5 -25.22 27.05 6.96
C LEU A 5 -23.90 26.27 7.09
N LEU A 6 -23.06 26.63 8.06
CA LEU A 6 -21.81 25.93 8.32
C LEU A 6 -22.05 24.47 8.72
N ILE A 7 -23.03 24.23 9.60
CA ILE A 7 -23.40 22.88 10.06
C ILE A 7 -23.94 22.04 8.90
N PHE A 8 -24.78 22.63 8.04
CA PHE A 8 -25.31 21.97 6.85
C PHE A 8 -24.20 21.55 5.88
N ILE A 9 -23.22 22.42 5.62
CA ILE A 9 -22.09 22.13 4.74
C ILE A 9 -21.23 20.99 5.32
N MET A 10 -20.96 21.00 6.62
CA MET A 10 -20.20 19.91 7.28
C MET A 10 -20.92 18.57 7.18
N LEU A 11 -22.26 18.56 7.35
CA LEU A 11 -23.07 17.34 7.26
C LEU A 11 -23.09 16.74 5.85
N VAL A 12 -23.16 17.59 4.83
CA VAL A 12 -23.07 17.15 3.42
C VAL A 12 -21.69 16.58 3.12
N PHE A 13 -20.62 17.20 3.62
CA PHE A 13 -19.25 16.75 3.39
C PHE A 13 -18.94 15.39 4.02
N THR A 14 -19.43 15.11 5.23
CA THR A 14 -19.24 13.80 5.87
C THR A 14 -20.09 12.69 5.26
N CYS A 15 -21.22 13.01 4.63
CA CYS A 15 -22.10 12.02 4.01
C CYS A 15 -21.54 11.47 2.68
N THR A 16 -20.58 12.15 2.04
CA THR A 16 -20.04 11.78 0.72
C THR A 16 -18.74 10.96 0.77
N THR A 17 -18.14 10.75 1.95
CA THR A 17 -16.82 10.08 2.08
C THR A 17 -16.88 8.55 2.20
N THR A 18 -18.03 7.92 1.99
CA THR A 18 -18.25 6.49 2.32
C THR A 18 -17.59 5.47 1.38
N PHE A 19 -16.96 5.91 0.28
CA PHE A 19 -16.41 5.03 -0.76
C PHE A 19 -14.99 5.40 -1.20
N ILE A 20 -14.10 5.72 -0.28
CA ILE A 20 -12.70 6.02 -0.62
C ILE A 20 -11.85 4.76 -0.49
N HIS A 21 -11.37 4.24 -1.62
CA HIS A 21 -10.37 3.18 -1.68
C HIS A 21 -8.98 3.81 -1.81
N ALA A 22 -8.35 4.11 -0.67
CA ALA A 22 -7.00 4.70 -0.64
C ALA A 22 -5.88 3.65 -0.57
N GLN A 23 -6.20 2.37 -0.37
CA GLN A 23 -5.20 1.31 -0.29
C GLN A 23 -4.74 0.92 -1.69
N GLN A 24 -3.42 0.91 -1.90
CA GLN A 24 -2.82 0.40 -3.13
C GLN A 24 -2.75 -1.12 -3.09
N ASP A 25 -3.02 -1.77 -4.22
CA ASP A 25 -2.88 -3.22 -4.36
C ASP A 25 -1.43 -3.67 -4.11
N ALA A 26 -1.29 -4.88 -3.58
CA ALA A 26 0.01 -5.52 -3.41
C ALA A 26 0.68 -5.74 -4.79
N GLN A 27 1.93 -5.28 -4.91
CA GLN A 27 2.70 -5.37 -6.15
C GLN A 27 3.60 -6.61 -6.16
N TYR A 28 3.26 -7.60 -7.01
CA TYR A 28 3.95 -8.89 -7.14
C TYR A 28 4.98 -8.96 -8.28
N THR A 29 5.72 -7.88 -8.53
CA THR A 29 6.85 -7.92 -9.48
C THR A 29 8.07 -8.61 -8.87
N GLN A 30 9.11 -8.86 -9.66
CA GLN A 30 10.35 -9.52 -9.23
C GLN A 30 10.17 -10.98 -8.76
N TYR A 31 9.27 -11.74 -9.40
CA TYR A 31 9.02 -13.15 -9.07
C TYR A 31 10.29 -14.00 -8.89
N MET A 32 11.27 -13.87 -9.78
CA MET A 32 12.54 -14.61 -9.70
C MET A 32 13.30 -14.39 -8.39
N TYR A 33 13.09 -13.24 -7.74
CA TYR A 33 13.76 -12.82 -6.51
C TYR A 33 12.85 -12.90 -5.28
N ASN A 34 11.55 -13.16 -5.45
CA ASN A 34 10.60 -13.24 -4.34
C ASN A 34 9.55 -14.36 -4.54
N THR A 35 10.03 -15.55 -4.89
CA THR A 35 9.18 -16.73 -5.06
C THR A 35 8.45 -17.13 -3.77
N ILE A 36 9.01 -16.81 -2.60
CA ILE A 36 8.43 -17.15 -1.28
C ILE A 36 7.09 -16.44 -1.03
N SER A 37 6.92 -15.20 -1.52
CA SER A 37 5.66 -14.46 -1.40
C SER A 37 4.54 -15.01 -2.28
N VAL A 38 4.88 -15.77 -3.31
CA VAL A 38 3.90 -16.41 -4.21
C VAL A 38 3.63 -17.85 -3.80
N ASN A 39 4.68 -18.59 -3.42
CA ASN A 39 4.59 -19.97 -2.96
C ASN A 39 5.35 -20.15 -1.63
N PRO A 40 4.63 -20.20 -0.49
CA PRO A 40 5.23 -20.43 0.81
C PRO A 40 6.02 -21.75 0.93
N ALA A 41 5.67 -22.78 0.14
CA ALA A 41 6.40 -24.06 0.13
C ALA A 41 7.82 -23.94 -0.42
N TYR A 42 8.16 -22.81 -1.06
CA TYR A 42 9.53 -22.52 -1.46
C TYR A 42 10.46 -22.29 -0.26
N ALA A 43 9.93 -21.89 0.90
CA ALA A 43 10.71 -21.71 2.11
C ALA A 43 11.42 -23.01 2.51
N GLY A 44 12.76 -22.98 2.63
CA GLY A 44 13.55 -24.15 3.00
C GLY A 44 13.76 -25.18 1.88
N SER A 45 13.20 -24.98 0.68
CA SER A 45 13.33 -25.91 -0.46
C SER A 45 14.79 -26.13 -0.92
N ARG A 46 15.69 -25.20 -0.61
CA ARG A 46 17.12 -25.27 -0.94
C ARG A 46 17.93 -26.11 0.05
N GLY A 47 17.34 -26.60 1.14
CA GLY A 47 18.00 -27.48 2.12
C GLY A 47 19.11 -26.82 2.96
N VAL A 48 19.27 -25.51 2.87
CA VAL A 48 20.26 -24.72 3.62
C VAL A 48 19.61 -23.49 4.23
N MET A 49 20.17 -22.99 5.33
CA MET A 49 19.74 -21.72 5.94
C MET A 49 19.86 -20.60 4.91
N SER A 50 18.76 -19.88 4.67
CA SER A 50 18.69 -18.81 3.69
C SER A 50 17.95 -17.61 4.28
N ILE A 51 18.49 -16.42 4.07
CA ILE A 51 17.88 -15.13 4.46
C ILE A 51 17.70 -14.31 3.18
N MET A 52 16.53 -13.72 2.99
CA MET A 52 16.21 -12.92 1.80
C MET A 52 15.71 -11.53 2.22
N GLY A 53 16.33 -10.50 1.67
CA GLY A 53 15.92 -9.09 1.85
C GLY A 53 15.52 -8.50 0.50
N LEU A 54 14.35 -7.85 0.46
CA LEU A 54 13.83 -7.17 -0.72
C LEU A 54 13.53 -5.72 -0.36
N HIS A 55 14.02 -4.79 -1.16
CA HIS A 55 13.74 -3.36 -1.00
C HIS A 55 13.11 -2.82 -2.29
N ARG A 56 12.07 -2.01 -2.15
CA ARG A 56 11.40 -1.36 -3.27
C ARG A 56 11.27 0.13 -2.97
N SER A 57 11.87 0.95 -3.83
CA SER A 57 11.61 2.39 -3.86
C SER A 57 10.58 2.69 -4.93
N GLN A 58 9.51 3.38 -4.55
CA GLN A 58 8.50 3.88 -5.48
C GLN A 58 8.67 5.40 -5.64
N TRP A 59 8.03 5.99 -6.67
CA TRP A 59 8.03 7.44 -6.91
C TRP A 59 9.44 8.05 -7.02
N VAL A 60 10.36 7.29 -7.63
CA VAL A 60 11.75 7.74 -7.81
C VAL A 60 11.78 9.04 -8.60
N GLY A 61 12.48 10.04 -8.08
CA GLY A 61 12.56 11.37 -8.69
C GLY A 61 11.51 12.37 -8.17
N LEU A 62 10.59 11.95 -7.30
CA LEU A 62 9.67 12.87 -6.61
C LEU A 62 10.24 13.25 -5.24
N ASP A 63 10.50 14.54 -5.05
CA ASP A 63 11.00 15.08 -3.78
C ASP A 63 10.00 14.85 -2.65
N GLY A 64 10.48 14.27 -1.54
CA GLY A 64 9.64 13.94 -0.39
C GLY A 64 8.84 12.63 -0.50
N ALA A 65 9.07 11.82 -1.54
CA ALA A 65 8.42 10.52 -1.68
C ALA A 65 8.71 9.58 -0.49
N PRO A 66 7.74 8.72 -0.10
CA PRO A 66 7.95 7.66 0.88
C PRO A 66 9.09 6.72 0.45
N ARG A 67 9.97 6.34 1.40
CA ARG A 67 11.11 5.42 1.19
C ARG A 67 11.05 4.24 2.12
#